data_AF-A0A0R0LKY9-F1
#
_entry.id   AF-A0A0R0LKY9-F1
#
_cell.length_a   1.000
_cell.length_b   1.000
_cell.length_c   1.000
_cell.angle_alpha   90.00
_cell.angle_beta   90.00
_cell.angle_gamma   90.00
#
_symmetry.space_group_name_H-M   'P 1'
#
loop_
_entity.id
_entity.type
_entity.pdbx_description
1 polymer ?
#
loop_
_entity_poly.entity_id
_entity_poly.type
_entity_poly.pdbx_seq_one_letter_code
_entity_poly.pdbx_strand_id
1 'polypeptide(L)'
;MVLSHTLNQQYTWFTELREVYTAIPTAVGSTGSNHFNAIGIASGGKIRLTDSTSFVPEIGYFHFNGLLNNQSANGNAIQIGAIFAIKVW
;
A
#
# COMPACT_ATOMS: atom_id res chain seq x y z
N MET A 1 29.49 0.76 -31.76
CA MET A 1 29.38 -0.07 -30.54
C MET A 1 28.75 0.82 -29.47
N VAL A 2 27.43 0.77 -29.32
CA VAL A 2 26.70 1.76 -28.51
C VAL A 2 26.69 1.32 -27.04
N LEU A 3 27.27 2.21 -26.23
CA LEU A 3 27.20 2.35 -24.78
C LEU A 3 25.91 1.79 -24.15
N SER A 4 25.99 0.61 -23.54
CA SER A 4 24.96 0.07 -22.65
C SER A 4 25.52 -0.30 -21.26
N HIS A 5 26.53 0.43 -20.78
CA HIS A 5 26.88 0.37 -19.37
C HIS A 5 25.93 1.31 -18.62
N THR A 6 25.08 0.72 -17.77
CA THR A 6 24.11 1.35 -16.86
C THR A 6 22.80 1.88 -17.45
N LEU A 7 21.93 0.96 -17.89
CA LEU A 7 20.47 1.15 -17.80
C LEU A 7 20.06 1.24 -16.32
N ASN A 8 20.25 2.40 -15.70
CA ASN A 8 19.76 2.65 -14.35
C ASN A 8 18.30 3.08 -14.48
N GLN A 9 17.36 2.14 -14.39
CA GLN A 9 15.92 2.44 -14.53
C GLN A 9 15.51 3.49 -13.50
N GLN A 10 15.38 4.73 -13.95
CA GLN A 10 14.96 5.87 -13.13
C GLN A 10 13.49 5.76 -12.72
N TYR A 11 12.71 5.02 -13.51
CA TYR A 11 11.27 4.82 -13.34
C TYR A 11 10.92 3.34 -13.47
N THR A 12 10.13 2.83 -12.52
CA THR A 12 9.54 1.48 -12.59
C THR A 12 8.06 1.57 -12.24
N TRP A 13 7.20 1.10 -13.12
CA TRP A 13 5.75 1.04 -12.89
C TRP A 13 5.35 -0.33 -12.38
N PHE A 14 4.37 -0.39 -11.48
CA PHE A 14 3.85 -1.63 -10.96
C PHE A 14 2.35 -1.54 -10.70
N THR A 15 1.73 -2.71 -10.70
CA THR A 15 0.38 -2.94 -10.19
C THR A 15 0.45 -4.14 -9.26
N GLU A 16 -0.20 -4.04 -8.11
CA GLU A 16 -0.18 -5.06 -7.08
C GLU A 16 -1.57 -5.28 -6.48
N LEU A 17 -1.85 -6.53 -6.13
CA LEU A 17 -2.97 -6.89 -5.27
C LEU A 17 -2.49 -6.75 -3.82
N ARG A 18 -3.26 -6.05 -3.00
CA ARG A 18 -2.97 -5.84 -1.58
C ARG A 18 -4.12 -6.33 -0.72
N GLU A 19 -3.74 -6.97 0.38
CA GLU A 19 -4.62 -7.33 1.48
C GLU A 19 -4.02 -6.80 2.78
N VAL A 20 -4.84 -6.14 3.59
CA VAL A 20 -4.44 -5.60 4.89
C VAL A 20 -5.49 -6.01 5.91
N TYR A 21 -5.07 -6.76 6.93
CA TYR A 21 -5.88 -7.06 8.10
C TYR A 21 -5.27 -6.42 9.34
N THR A 22 -6.08 -5.67 10.07
CA THR A 22 -5.72 -5.02 11.33
C THR A 22 -6.74 -5.38 12.40
N ALA A 23 -6.31 -6.14 13.41
CA ALA A 23 -7.11 -6.30 14.63
C ALA A 23 -7.03 -5.02 15.48
N ILE A 24 -8.14 -4.64 16.13
CA ILE A 24 -8.24 -3.45 16.97
C ILE A 24 -8.42 -3.91 18.44
N PRO A 25 -7.33 -4.31 19.13
CA PRO A 25 -7.42 -4.90 20.47
C PRO A 25 -7.81 -3.90 21.57
N THR A 26 -7.68 -2.59 21.29
CA THR A 26 -7.99 -1.51 22.23
C THR A 26 -9.46 -1.08 22.21
N ALA A 27 -10.24 -1.53 21.23
CA ALA A 27 -11.66 -1.22 21.14
C ALA A 27 -12.47 -2.03 22.17
N VAL A 28 -13.49 -1.39 22.74
CA VAL A 28 -14.40 -2.05 23.71
C VAL A 28 -15.08 -3.24 23.03
N GLY A 29 -14.94 -4.43 23.61
CA GLY A 29 -15.42 -5.70 23.05
C GLY A 29 -14.37 -6.81 23.06
N SER A 30 -14.75 -8.02 22.66
CA SER A 30 -13.81 -9.15 22.50
C SER A 30 -12.87 -8.91 21.30
N THR A 31 -11.65 -9.46 21.33
CA THR A 31 -10.65 -9.38 20.24
C THR A 31 -11.14 -9.94 18.91
N GLY A 32 -12.16 -10.81 18.91
CA GLY A 32 -12.83 -11.29 17.68
C GLY A 32 -13.86 -10.33 17.08
N SER A 33 -14.27 -9.30 17.83
CA SER A 33 -15.35 -8.36 17.44
C SER A 33 -14.86 -7.05 16.84
N ASN A 34 -13.54 -6.82 16.79
CA ASN A 34 -12.96 -5.52 16.45
C ASN A 34 -11.81 -5.69 15.44
N HIS A 35 -12.09 -5.45 14.16
CA HIS A 35 -11.10 -5.57 13.10
C HIS A 35 -11.42 -4.68 11.89
N PHE A 36 -10.39 -4.46 11.08
CA PHE A 36 -10.48 -3.87 9.76
C PHE A 36 -9.78 -4.80 8.78
N ASN A 37 -10.44 -5.11 7.66
CA ASN A 37 -9.85 -5.78 6.52
C ASN A 37 -10.02 -4.90 5.28
N ALA A 38 -9.01 -4.85 4.42
CA ALA A 38 -9.11 -4.25 3.10
C ALA A 38 -8.41 -5.13 2.06
N ILE A 39 -9.09 -5.36 0.94
CA ILE A 39 -8.53 -6.03 -0.24
C ILE A 39 -8.75 -5.13 -1.46
N GLY A 40 -7.72 -5.00 -2.29
CA GLY A 40 -7.80 -4.11 -3.43
C GLY A 40 -6.58 -4.18 -4.34
N ILE A 41 -6.67 -3.43 -5.42
CA ILE A 41 -5.61 -3.30 -6.41
C ILE A 41 -5.07 -1.88 -6.33
N ALA A 42 -3.74 -1.76 -6.36
CA ALA A 42 -3.07 -0.47 -6.45
C ALA A 42 -2.06 -0.46 -7.59
N SER A 43 -1.89 0.71 -8.18
CA SER A 43 -0.88 0.98 -9.20
C SER A 43 -0.03 2.15 -8.75
N GLY A 44 1.27 2.04 -9.02
CA GLY A 44 2.25 3.03 -8.59
C GLY A 44 3.44 3.11 -9.52
N GLY A 45 4.21 4.16 -9.33
CA GLY A 45 5.45 4.40 -10.06
C GLY A 45 6.58 4.66 -9.08
N LYS A 46 7.62 3.84 -9.09
CA LYS A 46 8.84 4.08 -8.33
C LYS A 46 9.75 5.02 -9.11
N ILE A 47 9.99 6.20 -8.56
CA ILE A 47 10.93 7.20 -9.06
C ILE A 47 12.19 7.13 -8.22
N ARG A 48 13.31 6.75 -8.83
CA ARG A 48 14.59 6.69 -8.15
C ARG A 48 15.16 8.11 -8.00
N LEU A 49 15.40 8.54 -6.76
CA LEU A 49 15.96 9.86 -6.46
C LEU A 49 17.49 9.79 -6.32
N THR A 50 17.98 8.74 -5.67
CA THR A 50 19.40 8.40 -5.53
C THR A 50 19.56 6.87 -5.62
N ASP A 51 20.78 6.36 -5.50
CA ASP A 51 21.01 4.92 -5.44
C ASP A 51 20.38 4.26 -4.20
N SER A 52 20.04 5.04 -3.16
CA SER A 52 19.49 4.54 -1.89
C SER A 52 18.09 5.06 -1.56
N THR A 53 17.55 6.00 -2.33
CA THR A 53 16.23 6.59 -2.04
C THR A 53 15.33 6.60 -3.26
N SER A 54 14.03 6.46 -3.02
CA SER A 54 13.01 6.51 -4.07
C SER A 54 11.72 7.11 -3.55
N PHE A 55 10.98 7.76 -4.45
CA PHE A 55 9.64 8.26 -4.19
C PHE A 55 8.65 7.42 -4.99
N VAL A 56 7.56 6.99 -4.36
CA VAL A 56 6.59 6.06 -4.96
C VAL A 56 5.18 6.62 -4.81
N PRO A 57 4.70 7.46 -5.74
CA PRO A 57 3.27 7.79 -5.83
C PRO A 57 2.44 6.57 -6.19
N GLU A 58 1.25 6.47 -5.59
CA GLU A 58 0.33 5.36 -5.74
C GLU A 58 -1.13 5.82 -5.77
N ILE A 59 -1.94 5.10 -6.55
CA ILE A 59 -3.40 5.15 -6.53
C ILE A 59 -3.94 3.72 -6.44
N GLY A 60 -5.01 3.52 -5.67
CA GLY A 60 -5.62 2.21 -5.58
C GLY A 60 -7.11 2.27 -5.28
N TYR A 61 -7.77 1.14 -5.50
CA TYR A 61 -9.18 0.94 -5.18
C TYR A 61 -9.30 -0.30 -4.27
N PHE A 62 -9.95 -0.11 -3.14
CA PHE A 62 -10.04 -1.11 -2.08
C PHE A 62 -11.47 -1.31 -1.65
N HIS A 63 -11.85 -2.57 -1.52
CA HIS A 63 -13.02 -2.99 -0.77
C HIS A 63 -12.59 -3.23 0.68
N PHE A 64 -13.29 -2.64 1.64
CA PHE A 64 -12.99 -2.79 3.05
C PHE A 64 -14.19 -3.33 3.83
N ASN A 65 -13.88 -4.16 4.81
CA ASN A 65 -14.82 -4.73 5.76
C ASN A 65 -14.31 -4.45 7.16
N GLY A 66 -15.03 -3.59 7.88
CA GLY A 66 -14.76 -3.26 9.26
C GLY A 66 -15.81 -3.86 10.18
N LEU A 67 -15.38 -4.26 11.38
CA LEU A 67 -16.26 -4.58 12.48
C LEU A 67 -15.74 -3.84 13.72
N LEU A 68 -16.58 -3.03 14.36
CA LEU A 68 -16.25 -2.33 15.59
C LEU A 68 -17.44 -2.43 16.55
N ASN A 69 -17.23 -2.99 17.74
CA ASN A 69 -18.27 -3.20 18.75
C ASN A 69 -19.54 -3.85 18.15
N ASN A 70 -19.35 -4.92 17.38
CA ASN A 70 -20.39 -5.66 16.65
C ASN A 70 -21.15 -4.84 15.58
N GLN A 71 -20.71 -3.63 15.26
CA GLN A 71 -21.22 -2.84 14.14
C GLN A 71 -20.33 -3.04 12.92
N SER A 72 -20.92 -3.51 11.81
CA SER A 72 -20.20 -3.71 10.56
C SER A 72 -20.24 -2.43 9.73
N ALA A 73 -19.09 -2.06 9.19
CA ALA A 73 -18.94 -0.95 8.25
C ALA A 73 -18.14 -1.44 7.04
N ASN A 74 -18.85 -1.68 5.95
CA ASN A 74 -18.25 -2.20 4.71
C ASN A 74 -18.38 -1.14 3.62
N GLY A 75 -17.43 -1.10 2.69
CA GLY A 75 -17.48 -0.11 1.63
C GLY A 75 -16.32 -0.22 0.66
N ASN A 76 -16.26 0.76 -0.23
CA ASN A 76 -15.19 0.89 -1.21
C ASN A 76 -14.53 2.26 -1.06
N ALA A 77 -13.21 2.32 -1.16
CA ALA A 77 -12.44 3.54 -1.07
C ALA A 77 -11.37 3.61 -2.17
N ILE A 78 -11.04 4.84 -2.53
CA ILE A 78 -9.90 5.16 -3.36
C ILE A 78 -8.75 5.57 -2.43
N GLN A 79 -7.60 4.92 -2.58
CA GLN A 79 -6.35 5.35 -1.95
C GLN A 79 -5.62 6.27 -2.93
N ILE A 80 -5.13 7.40 -2.45
CA ILE A 80 -4.13 8.22 -3.14
C ILE A 80 -3.04 8.50 -2.11
N GLY A 81 -1.79 8.17 -2.44
CA GLY A 81 -0.69 8.33 -1.50
C GLY A 81 0.67 8.34 -2.16
N ALA A 82 1.71 8.50 -1.36
CA ALA A 82 3.07 8.30 -1.81
C ALA A 82 3.95 7.76 -0.68
N ILE A 83 4.92 6.94 -1.04
CA ILE A 83 5.89 6.35 -0.11
C ILE A 83 7.27 6.94 -0.41
N PHE A 84 7.97 7.36 0.64
CA PHE A 84 9.40 7.63 0.57
C PHE A 84 10.17 6.38 1.01
N ALA A 85 10.78 5.68 0.06
CA ALA A 85 11.49 4.44 0.31
C ALA A 85 12.99 4.72 0.46
N ILE A 86 13.57 4.21 1.56
CA ILE A 86 15.00 4.23 1.81
C ILE A 86 15.50 2.79 1.79
N LYS A 87 16.47 2.50 0.92
CA LYS A 87 17.18 1.24 0.91
C LYS A 87 18.18 1.26 2.07
N VAL A 88 17.91 0.48 3.10
CA VAL A 88 18.86 0.18 4.17
C VAL A 88 19.59 -1.09 3.76
N TRP A 89 20.92 -1.02 3.72
CA TRP A 89 21.83 -2.09 3.34
C TRP A 89 21.75 -3.31 4.27
#